data_AF-A0A348N2X9-F1
#
_entry.id   AF-A0A348N2X9-F1
#
_cell.length_a   1.000
_cell.length_b   1.000
_cell.length_c   1.000
_cell.angle_alpha   90.00
_cell.angle_beta   90.00
_cell.angle_gamma   90.00
#
_symmetry.space_group_name_H-M   'P 1'
#
loop_
_entity.id
_entity.type
_entity.pdbx_description
1 polymer ?
#
loop_
_entity_poly.entity_id
_entity_poly.type
_entity_poly.pdbx_seq_one_letter_code
_entity_poly.pdbx_strand_id
1 'polypeptide(L)'
;MQFTVNQTTITKPLQLLCSVVDRRSALPILTHIRLQISQGQLTMTTTDMELEMIGQLKVTAEQEGDITVPARKLLDICRALPAGA
;
A
#
# COMPACT_ATOMS: atom_id res chain seq x y z
N MET A 1 -7.17 -9.68 -8.21
CA MET A 1 -6.99 -9.12 -6.85
C MET A 1 -8.22 -8.30 -6.51
N GLN A 2 -8.98 -8.71 -5.49
CA GLN A 2 -10.19 -8.03 -5.04
C GLN A 2 -10.34 -8.19 -3.52
N PHE A 3 -10.43 -7.07 -2.80
CA PHE A 3 -10.50 -7.04 -1.33
C PHE A 3 -11.20 -5.78 -0.82
N THR A 4 -11.68 -5.85 0.42
CA THR A 4 -12.30 -4.73 1.13
C THR A 4 -11.56 -4.45 2.43
N VAL A 5 -11.33 -3.17 2.72
CA VAL A 5 -10.70 -2.69 3.96
C VAL A 5 -11.24 -1.31 4.30
N ASN A 6 -11.40 -1.01 5.59
CA ASN A 6 -11.83 0.31 6.01
C ASN A 6 -10.74 1.36 5.74
N GLN A 7 -11.15 2.51 5.20
CA GLN A 7 -10.29 3.65 4.89
C GLN A 7 -9.39 4.05 6.06
N THR A 8 -9.93 4.08 7.29
CA THR A 8 -9.18 4.50 8.48
C THR A 8 -8.08 3.51 8.86
N THR A 9 -8.32 2.22 8.57
CA THR A 9 -7.41 1.12 8.90
C THR A 9 -6.22 1.07 7.95
N ILE A 10 -6.46 1.29 6.64
CA ILE A 10 -5.38 1.25 5.64
C ILE A 10 -4.55 2.54 5.58
N THR A 11 -5.13 3.70 5.90
CA THR A 11 -4.47 5.00 5.73
C THR A 11 -3.23 5.16 6.63
N LYS A 12 -3.30 4.74 7.91
CA LYS A 12 -2.18 4.86 8.85
C LYS A 12 -0.93 4.07 8.41
N PRO A 13 -1.01 2.77 8.10
CA PRO A 13 0.15 2.02 7.61
C PRO A 13 0.62 2.51 6.23
N LEU A 14 -0.29 2.90 5.32
CA LEU A 14 0.11 3.49 4.04
C LEU A 14 0.94 4.77 4.22
N GLN A 15 0.58 5.63 5.18
CA GLN A 15 1.32 6.84 5.47
C GLN A 15 2.75 6.55 5.96
N LEU A 16 2.91 5.53 6.81
CA LEU A 16 4.22 5.08 7.25
C LEU A 16 5.03 4.55 6.07
N LEU A 17 4.48 3.63 5.28
CA LEU A 17 5.15 3.05 4.10
C LEU A 17 5.55 4.12 3.07
N CYS A 18 4.70 5.12 2.83
CA CYS A 18 5.02 6.23 1.92
C CYS A 18 6.17 7.13 2.41
N SER A 19 6.61 7.03 3.67
CA SER A 19 7.69 7.87 4.21
C SER A 19 9.08 7.48 3.69
N VAL A 20 9.30 6.22 3.31
CA VAL A 20 10.56 5.71 2.75
C VAL A 20 10.58 5.73 1.22
N VAL A 21 9.46 6.10 0.59
CA VAL A 21 9.37 6.19 -0.87
C VAL A 21 10.07 7.45 -1.35
N ASP A 22 11.23 7.29 -1.98
CA ASP A 22 11.96 8.39 -2.63
C ASP A 22 11.21 8.88 -3.87
N ARG A 23 10.83 10.17 -3.85
CA ARG A 23 10.12 10.83 -4.96
C ARG A 23 11.03 11.14 -6.15
N ARG A 24 12.33 11.24 -5.90
CA ARG A 24 13.33 11.64 -6.89
C ARG A 24 14.08 10.45 -7.46
N SER A 25 13.64 9.24 -7.13
CA SER A 25 14.26 8.01 -7.61
C SER A 25 14.30 8.00 -9.13
N ALA A 26 15.47 7.71 -9.69
CA ALA A 26 15.66 7.51 -11.11
C ALA A 26 14.91 6.27 -11.64
N LEU A 27 14.50 5.35 -10.74
CA LEU A 27 13.76 4.14 -11.08
C LEU A 27 12.28 4.30 -10.69
N PRO A 28 11.35 4.49 -11.65
CA PRO A 28 9.94 4.74 -11.35
C PRO A 28 9.26 3.65 -10.52
N ILE A 29 9.73 2.39 -10.61
CA ILE A 29 9.18 1.29 -9.82
C ILE A 29 9.38 1.50 -8.31
N LEU A 30 10.43 2.22 -7.90
CA LEU A 30 10.70 2.52 -6.49
C LEU A 30 9.76 3.61 -5.93
N THR A 31 9.02 4.31 -6.79
CA THR A 31 7.94 5.21 -6.35
C THR A 31 6.61 4.49 -6.07
N HIS A 32 6.59 3.16 -6.26
CA HIS A 32 5.41 2.33 -6.08
C HIS A 32 5.42 1.62 -4.72
N ILE A 33 4.23 1.18 -4.31
CA ILE A 33 4.03 0.22 -3.23
C ILE A 33 3.58 -1.10 -3.85
N ARG A 34 4.19 -2.21 -3.42
CA ARG A 34 3.71 -3.54 -3.75
C ARG A 34 2.58 -3.92 -2.82
N LEU A 35 1.47 -4.37 -3.38
CA LEU A 35 0.29 -4.87 -2.68
C LEU A 35 0.14 -6.35 -3.03
N GLN A 36 0.29 -7.20 -2.03
CA GLN A 36 0.12 -8.65 -2.17
C GLN A 36 -0.99 -9.12 -1.25
N ILE A 37 -1.93 -9.89 -1.79
CA ILE A 37 -3.01 -10.52 -1.02
C ILE A 37 -2.84 -12.02 -1.12
N SER A 38 -2.67 -12.65 0.04
CA SER A 38 -2.65 -14.09 0.17
C SER A 38 -3.24 -14.49 1.52
N GLN A 39 -4.03 -15.56 1.56
CA GLN A 39 -4.57 -16.14 2.80
C GLN A 39 -5.28 -15.14 3.74
N GLY A 40 -6.06 -14.20 3.16
CA GLY A 40 -6.80 -13.18 3.93
C GLY A 40 -5.93 -12.06 4.52
N GLN A 41 -4.69 -11.94 4.04
CA GLN A 41 -3.69 -10.99 4.52
C GLN A 41 -3.23 -10.11 3.36
N LEU A 42 -3.41 -8.79 3.50
CA LEU A 42 -2.77 -7.79 2.64
C LEU A 42 -1.37 -7.49 3.20
N THR A 43 -0.37 -7.65 2.36
CA THR A 43 1.02 -7.26 2.62
C THR A 43 1.36 -6.10 1.70
N MET A 44 1.88 -5.02 2.27
CA MET A 44 2.25 -3.80 1.58
C MET A 44 3.74 -3.56 1.75
N THR A 45 4.49 -3.47 0.65
CA THR A 45 5.95 -3.34 0.70
C THR A 45 6.43 -2.12 -0.07
N THR A 46 7.32 -1.35 0.53
CA THR A 46 8.01 -0.20 -0.08
C THR A 46 9.51 -0.29 0.18
N THR A 47 10.33 0.17 -0.76
CA THR A 47 11.79 0.20 -0.60
C THR A 47 12.44 1.31 -1.42
N ASP A 48 13.56 1.83 -0.93
CA ASP A 48 14.49 2.72 -1.65
C ASP A 48 15.83 2.01 -2.00
N MET A 49 15.87 0.68 -1.90
CA MET A 49 17.03 -0.21 -2.03
C MET A 49 18.00 -0.22 -0.84
N GLU A 50 17.86 0.68 0.13
CA GLU A 50 18.64 0.66 1.38
C GLU A 50 17.78 0.17 2.55
N LEU A 51 16.51 0.58 2.57
CA LEU A 51 15.52 0.24 3.56
C LEU A 51 14.29 -0.39 2.88
N GLU A 52 13.78 -1.47 3.48
CA GLU A 52 12.49 -2.05 3.13
C GLU A 52 11.55 -1.92 4.32
N MET A 53 10.31 -1.47 4.06
CA MET A 53 9.25 -1.49 5.06
C MET A 53 8.08 -2.34 4.58
N ILE A 54 7.57 -3.16 5.50
CA ILE A 54 6.47 -4.09 5.25
C ILE A 54 5.34 -3.78 6.24
N GLY A 55 4.15 -3.49 5.72
CA GLY A 55 2.92 -3.36 6.48
C GLY A 55 1.98 -4.53 6.21
N GLN A 56 1.33 -5.03 7.26
CA GLN A 56 0.42 -6.16 7.17
C GLN A 56 -0.95 -5.79 7.75
N LEU A 57 -2.01 -6.04 6.98
CA LEU A 57 -3.41 -5.88 7.38
C LEU A 57 -4.24 -7.12 7.06
N LYS A 58 -4.99 -7.62 8.04
CA LYS A 58 -6.04 -8.61 7.76
C LYS A 58 -7.14 -7.97 6.93
N VAL A 59 -7.54 -8.62 5.85
CA VAL A 59 -8.56 -8.10 4.92
C VAL A 59 -9.50 -9.21 4.50
N THR A 60 -10.75 -8.86 4.19
CA THR A 60 -11.65 -9.75 3.47
C THR A 60 -11.31 -9.68 1.99
N ALA A 61 -10.81 -10.77 1.44
CA ALA A 61 -10.41 -10.87 0.03
C ALA A 61 -11.23 -11.94 -0.69
N GLU A 62 -11.72 -11.58 -1.87
CA GLU A 62 -12.44 -12.49 -2.77
C GLU A 62 -11.50 -13.11 -3.80
N GLN A 63 -10.39 -12.41 -4.11
CA GLN A 63 -9.39 -12.88 -5.05
C GLN A 63 -7.99 -12.43 -4.62
N GLU A 64 -7.08 -13.40 -4.49
CA GLU A 64 -5.66 -13.15 -4.27
C GLU A 64 -5.02 -12.36 -5.42
N GLY A 65 -3.80 -11.88 -5.20
CA GLY A 65 -3.00 -11.26 -6.26
C GLY A 65 -1.81 -10.47 -5.75
N ASP A 66 -1.03 -9.97 -6.70
CA ASP A 66 0.18 -9.21 -6.47
C ASP A 66 0.28 -8.12 -7.53
N ILE A 67 0.37 -6.86 -7.10
CA ILE A 67 0.45 -5.71 -8.00
C ILE A 67 1.25 -4.58 -7.37
N THR A 68 1.83 -3.71 -8.18
CA THR A 68 2.41 -2.46 -7.72
C THR A 68 1.55 -1.28 -8.16
N VAL A 69 1.41 -0.28 -7.29
CA VAL A 69 0.70 0.97 -7.60
C VAL A 69 1.47 2.18 -7.09
N PRO A 70 1.32 3.38 -7.68
CA PRO A 70 2.01 4.57 -7.18
C PRO A 70 1.63 4.88 -5.73
N ALA A 71 2.60 4.82 -4.81
CA ALA A 71 2.34 4.81 -3.37
C ALA A 71 1.62 6.07 -2.89
N ARG A 72 2.11 7.24 -3.32
CA ARG A 72 1.53 8.54 -2.95
C ARG A 72 0.13 8.73 -3.50
N LYS A 73 -0.09 8.37 -4.76
CA LYS A 73 -1.39 8.49 -5.40
C LYS A 73 -2.43 7.64 -4.67
N LEU A 74 -2.05 6.42 -4.27
CA LEU A 74 -2.91 5.57 -3.45
C LEU A 74 -3.23 6.23 -2.09
N LEU A 75 -2.22 6.73 -1.38
CA LEU A 75 -2.43 7.41 -0.10
C LEU A 75 -3.34 8.64 -0.22
N ASP A 76 -3.15 9.45 -1.27
CA ASP A 76 -3.96 10.64 -1.52
C ASP A 76 -5.41 10.27 -1.84
N ILE A 77 -5.64 9.21 -2.62
CA ILE A 77 -6.97 8.65 -2.87
C ILE A 77 -7.61 8.20 -1.55
N CYS A 78 -6.90 7.42 -0.73
CA CYS A 78 -7.43 6.95 0.56
C CYS A 78 -7.79 8.12 1.48
N ARG A 79 -7.03 9.21 1.49
CA ARG A 79 -7.30 10.41 2.30
C ARG A 79 -8.48 11.24 1.79
N ALA A 80 -8.75 11.19 0.48
CA ALA A 80 -9.87 11.89 -0.13
C ALA A 80 -11.22 11.18 0.06
N LEU A 81 -11.20 9.89 0.43
CA LEU A 81 -12.41 9.13 0.75
C LEU A 81 -13.04 9.62 2.07
N PRO A 82 -14.38 9.57 2.21
CA PRO A 82 -15.06 9.84 3.47
C PRO A 82 -14.52 8.95 4.59
N ALA A 83 -14.43 9.49 5.81
CA ALA A 83 -13.99 8.72 6.96
C ALA A 83 -14.91 7.51 7.17
N GLY A 84 -14.31 6.31 7.23
CA GLY A 84 -15.03 5.06 7.48
C GLY A 84 -15.61 4.36 6.25
N ALA A 85 -15.34 4.87 5.04
CA ALA A 85 -15.62 4.17 3.78
C ALA A 85 -14.84 2.85 3.63
#